data_AF-A0A7Y2GEJ6-F1
#
_entry.id   AF-A0A7Y2GEJ6-F1
#
_cell.length_a   1.000
_cell.length_b   1.000
_cell.length_c   1.000
_cell.angle_alpha   90.00
_cell.angle_beta   90.00
_cell.angle_gamma   90.00
#
_symmetry.space_group_name_H-M   'P 1'
#
loop_
_entity.id
_entity.type
_entity.pdbx_description
1 polymer ?
#
loop_
_entity_poly.entity_id
_entity_poly.type
_entity_poly.pdbx_seq_one_letter_code
_entity_poly.pdbx_strand_id
1 'polypeptide(L)'
;MTEIKGWHVFTVFALAFGTIIAVNLTLAFNAVRTFPGLEVKNSYVASQSFDRQREAQLALGWEVSARVEGGELSLTILEEGRAIAP
;
A
#
# COMPACT_ATOMS: atom_id res chain seq x y z
N MET A 1 -30.32 27.50 -44.99
CA MET A 1 -29.37 27.37 -43.87
C MET A 1 -30.17 27.02 -42.63
N THR A 2 -29.80 25.97 -41.91
CA THR A 2 -30.52 25.58 -40.68
C THR A 2 -30.09 26.50 -39.54
N GLU A 3 -31.05 27.12 -38.87
CA GLU A 3 -30.80 28.12 -37.83
C GLU A 3 -30.54 27.46 -36.46
N ILE A 4 -29.51 27.93 -35.75
CA ILE A 4 -29.19 27.47 -34.40
C ILE A 4 -30.12 28.15 -33.40
N LYS A 5 -31.07 27.38 -32.87
CA LYS A 5 -31.95 27.80 -31.76
C LYS A 5 -31.29 27.68 -30.40
N GLY A 6 -31.81 28.38 -29.39
CA GLY A 6 -31.29 28.36 -28.01
C GLY A 6 -31.13 26.96 -27.40
N TRP A 7 -31.99 26.00 -27.73
CA TRP A 7 -31.83 24.60 -27.29
C TRP A 7 -30.57 23.92 -27.83
N HIS A 8 -30.17 24.22 -29.07
CA HIS A 8 -28.94 23.67 -29.65
C HIS A 8 -27.72 24.20 -28.89
N VAL A 9 -27.72 25.51 -28.59
CA VAL A 9 -26.66 26.14 -27.81
C VAL A 9 -26.61 25.55 -26.41
N PHE A 10 -27.76 25.43 -25.73
CA PHE A 10 -27.85 24.80 -24.41
C PHE A 10 -27.30 23.36 -24.43
N THR A 11 -27.68 22.55 -25.42
CA THR A 11 -27.22 21.16 -25.54
C THR A 11 -25.71 21.09 -25.70
N VAL A 12 -25.12 21.95 -26.54
CA VAL A 12 -23.67 22.00 -26.73
C VAL A 12 -22.95 22.38 -25.42
N PHE A 13 -23.44 23.39 -24.70
CA PHE A 13 -22.87 23.77 -23.41
C PHE A 13 -23.01 22.67 -22.36
N ALA A 14 -24.19 22.06 -22.24
CA ALA A 14 -24.43 20.98 -21.29
C ALA A 14 -23.52 19.77 -21.56
N LEU A 15 -23.31 19.40 -22.82
CA LEU A 15 -22.38 18.33 -23.20
C LEU A 15 -20.93 18.68 -22.91
N ALA A 16 -20.52 19.92 -23.20
CA ALA A 16 -19.15 20.39 -22.92
C ALA A 16 -18.85 20.37 -21.42
N PHE A 17 -19.69 21.01 -20.61
CA PHE A 17 -19.53 21.03 -19.14
C PHE A 17 -19.69 19.64 -18.54
N GLY A 18 -20.66 18.86 -19.01
CA GLY A 18 -20.87 17.48 -18.55
C GLY A 18 -19.64 16.61 -18.78
N THR A 19 -18.99 16.73 -19.95
CA THR A 19 -17.75 16.00 -20.25
C THR A 19 -16.63 16.39 -19.29
N ILE A 20 -16.42 17.69 -19.06
CA ILE A 20 -15.40 18.19 -18.13
C ILE A 20 -15.63 17.65 -16.72
N ILE A 21 -16.88 17.72 -16.23
CA ILE A 21 -17.26 17.22 -14.90
C ILE A 21 -17.01 15.72 -14.80
N ALA A 22 -17.45 14.94 -15.79
CA ALA A 22 -17.30 13.48 -15.80
C ALA A 22 -15.81 13.06 -15.76
N VAL A 23 -14.95 13.71 -16.56
CA VAL A 23 -13.51 13.44 -16.56
C VAL A 23 -12.91 13.81 -15.20
N ASN A 24 -13.21 14.98 -14.64
CA ASN A 24 -12.68 15.39 -13.34
C ASN A 24 -13.07 14.44 -12.21
N LEU A 25 -14.33 14.01 -12.15
CA LEU A 25 -14.79 13.03 -11.17
C LEU A 25 -14.10 11.67 -11.34
N THR A 26 -13.90 11.24 -12.60
CA THR A 26 -13.16 10.01 -12.90
C THR A 26 -11.72 10.08 -12.41
N LEU A 27 -11.04 11.19 -12.66
CA LEU A 27 -9.68 11.43 -12.18
C LEU A 27 -9.61 11.47 -10.65
N ALA A 28 -10.55 12.15 -9.99
CA ALA A 28 -10.63 12.20 -8.54
C ALA A 28 -10.87 10.80 -7.92
N PHE A 29 -11.79 10.02 -8.49
CA PHE A 29 -12.04 8.65 -8.07
C PHE A 29 -10.80 7.76 -8.22
N ASN A 30 -10.13 7.85 -9.36
CA ASN A 30 -8.89 7.11 -9.59
C ASN A 30 -7.79 7.54 -8.61
N ALA A 31 -7.60 8.83 -8.38
CA ALA A 31 -6.60 9.35 -7.44
C ALA A 31 -6.80 8.76 -6.03
N VAL A 32 -8.02 8.80 -5.50
CA VAL A 32 -8.33 8.22 -4.18
C VAL A 32 -8.15 6.69 -4.17
N ARG A 33 -8.52 6.00 -5.26
CA ARG A 33 -8.46 4.54 -5.32
C ARG A 33 -7.05 3.99 -5.49
N THR A 34 -6.22 4.60 -6.33
CA THR A 34 -4.89 4.10 -6.69
C THR A 34 -3.77 4.74 -5.87
N PHE A 35 -3.98 5.96 -5.36
CA PHE A 35 -3.03 6.68 -4.53
C PHE A 35 -3.71 7.24 -3.28
N PRO A 36 -4.13 6.38 -2.33
CA PRO A 36 -4.85 6.82 -1.14
C PRO A 36 -4.01 7.71 -0.20
N GLY A 37 -2.72 7.91 -0.47
CA GLY A 37 -1.83 8.71 0.37
C GLY A 37 -1.46 8.04 1.71
N LEU A 38 -1.72 6.74 1.83
CA LEU A 38 -1.42 5.94 3.02
C LEU A 38 -0.33 4.92 2.68
N GLU A 39 0.77 4.87 3.44
CA GLU A 39 1.78 3.79 3.32
C GLU A 39 1.19 2.42 3.68
N VAL A 40 0.13 2.40 4.50
CA VAL A 40 -0.62 1.20 4.88
C VAL A 40 -2.09 1.57 5.09
N LYS A 41 -3.02 0.80 4.49
CA LYS A 41 -4.48 1.01 4.61
C LYS A 41 -4.99 1.01 6.06
N ASN A 42 -4.24 0.40 6.97
CA ASN A 42 -4.49 0.41 8.40
C ASN A 42 -3.22 -0.04 9.15
N SER A 43 -2.44 0.90 9.70
CA SER A 43 -1.22 0.59 10.48
C SER A 43 -1.49 -0.38 11.64
N TYR A 44 -2.72 -0.40 12.18
CA TYR A 44 -3.12 -1.29 13.27
C TYR A 44 -3.18 -2.77 12.86
N VAL A 45 -3.55 -3.07 11.60
CA VAL A 45 -3.56 -4.45 11.08
C VAL A 45 -2.14 -4.92 10.79
N ALA A 46 -1.27 -4.00 10.33
CA ALA A 46 0.14 -4.29 10.12
C ALA A 46 0.84 -4.65 11.45
N SER A 47 0.61 -3.89 12.53
CA SER A 47 1.15 -4.19 13.86
C SER A 47 0.66 -5.54 14.41
N GLN A 48 -0.63 -5.87 14.28
CA GLN A 48 -1.14 -7.19 14.68
C GLN A 48 -0.53 -8.35 13.90
N SER A 49 -0.20 -8.14 12.63
CA SER A 49 0.48 -9.16 11.83
C SER A 49 1.93 -9.36 12.30
N PHE A 50 2.61 -8.28 12.66
CA PHE A 50 3.95 -8.31 13.20
C PHE A 50 3.97 -8.98 14.58
N ASP A 51 3.07 -8.61 15.49
CA ASP A 51 3.01 -9.17 16.84
C ASP A 51 2.78 -10.68 16.79
N ARG A 52 1.84 -11.16 15.95
CA ARG A 52 1.62 -12.60 15.76
C ARG A 52 2.83 -13.33 15.17
N GLN A 53 3.50 -12.73 14.19
CA GLN A 53 4.71 -13.33 13.61
C GLN A 53 5.88 -13.35 14.60
N ARG A 54 6.02 -12.29 15.40
CA ARG A 54 7.01 -12.19 16.46
C ARG A 54 6.76 -13.24 17.55
N GLU A 55 5.51 -13.38 18.01
CA GLU A 55 5.14 -14.42 18.98
C GLU A 55 5.44 -15.82 18.44
N ALA A 56 5.10 -16.10 17.18
CA ALA A 56 5.41 -17.37 16.54
C ALA A 56 6.93 -17.63 16.48
N GLN A 57 7.74 -16.62 16.17
CA GLN A 57 9.21 -16.74 16.17
C GLN A 57 9.78 -16.95 17.58
N LEU A 58 9.28 -16.24 18.58
CA LEU A 58 9.70 -16.42 19.97
C LEU A 58 9.31 -17.82 20.49
N ALA A 59 8.19 -18.36 20.04
CA ALA A 59 7.74 -19.70 20.38
C ALA A 59 8.62 -20.82 19.79
N LEU A 60 9.46 -20.53 18.78
CA LEU A 60 10.46 -21.48 18.28
C LEU A 60 11.57 -21.74 19.30
N GLY A 61 11.76 -20.84 20.28
CA GLY A 61 12.76 -21.04 21.34
C GLY A 61 14.21 -20.96 20.86
N TRP A 62 14.45 -20.40 19.67
CA TRP A 62 15.80 -20.25 19.13
C TRP A 62 16.57 -19.11 19.82
N GLU A 63 17.80 -19.37 20.19
CA GLU A 63 18.76 -18.36 20.63
C GLU A 63 19.57 -17.88 19.43
N VAL A 64 19.32 -16.64 19.01
CA VAL A 64 20.02 -16.01 17.88
C VAL A 64 21.00 -14.97 18.41
N SER A 65 22.26 -15.06 18.00
CA SER A 65 23.29 -14.06 18.28
C SER A 65 24.01 -13.63 17.00
N ALA A 66 24.39 -12.35 16.95
CA ALA A 66 25.10 -11.76 15.82
C ALA A 66 26.44 -11.20 16.30
N ARG A 67 27.52 -11.52 15.60
CA ARG A 67 28.86 -10.93 15.80
C ARG A 67 29.32 -10.32 14.49
N VAL A 68 29.85 -9.09 14.58
CA VAL A 68 30.47 -8.41 13.44
C VAL A 68 31.94 -8.18 13.74
N GLU A 69 32.82 -8.78 12.95
CA GLU A 69 34.27 -8.64 13.06
C GLU A 69 34.88 -8.49 11.67
N GLY A 70 35.79 -7.51 11.48
CA GLY A 70 36.49 -7.34 10.21
C GLY A 70 35.62 -7.02 8.98
N GLY A 71 34.35 -6.61 9.18
CA GLY A 71 33.38 -6.42 8.10
C GLY A 71 32.57 -7.66 7.74
N GLU A 72 32.78 -8.78 8.44
CA GLU A 72 32.02 -10.01 8.28
C GLU A 72 30.94 -10.11 9.37
N LEU A 73 29.71 -10.46 8.96
CA LEU A 73 28.58 -10.72 9.86
C LEU A 73 28.46 -12.24 10.06
N SER A 74 28.70 -12.70 11.28
CA SER A 74 28.45 -14.07 11.70
C SER A 74 27.16 -14.15 12.51
N LEU A 75 26.24 -15.02 12.07
CA LEU A 75 25.01 -15.34 12.80
C LEU A 75 25.12 -16.75 13.39
N THR A 76 24.85 -16.86 14.68
CA THR A 76 24.76 -18.15 15.39
C THR A 76 23.33 -18.35 15.85
N ILE A 77 22.71 -19.44 15.41
CA ILE A 77 21.35 -19.85 15.77
C ILE A 77 21.45 -21.16 16.54
N LEU A 78 20.92 -21.19 17.76
CA LEU A 78 20.91 -22.36 18.63
C LEU A 78 19.48 -22.73 19.01
N GLU A 79 19.20 -24.02 19.20
CA GLU A 79 18.00 -24.55 19.84
C GLU A 79 18.46 -25.47 20.98
N GLU A 80 18.09 -25.16 22.22
CA GLU A 80 18.53 -25.90 23.42
C GLU A 80 20.06 -26.13 23.49
N GLY A 81 20.84 -25.11 23.08
CA GLY A 81 22.31 -25.17 23.06
C GLY A 81 22.92 -25.95 21.90
N ARG A 82 22.11 -26.45 20.94
CA ARG A 82 22.59 -27.09 19.71
C ARG A 82 22.51 -26.13 18.53
N ALA A 83 23.59 -26.07 17.75
CA ALA A 83 23.59 -25.28 16.53
C ALA A 83 22.61 -25.85 15.51
N ILE A 84 21.70 -24.99 15.04
CA ILE A 84 20.81 -25.25 13.91
C ILE A 84 21.35 -24.43 12.75
N ALA A 85 21.89 -25.12 11.76
CA ALA A 85 22.21 -24.47 10.50
C ALA A 85 20.91 -24.15 9.75
N PRO A 86 20.86 -23.04 8.98
CA PRO A 86 19.80 -22.85 7.99
C PRO A 86 19.78 -23.98 6.94
#